data_AF-A0A369IAX9-F1
#
_entry.id   AF-A0A369IAX9-F1
#
_cell.length_a   1.000
_cell.length_b   1.000
_cell.length_c   1.000
_cell.angle_alpha   90.00
_cell.angle_beta   90.00
_cell.angle_gamma   90.00
#
_symmetry.space_group_name_H-M   'P 1'
#
loop_
_entity.id
_entity.type
_entity.pdbx_description
1 polymer ?
#
loop_
_entity_poly.entity_id
_entity_poly.type
_entity_poly.pdbx_seq_one_letter_code
_entity_poly.pdbx_strand_id
1 'polypeptide(L)'
;METPTIDRYEQFNYLDPFSIMVVNQKGELRRLYCPFIVIGRLNWEEIFEGYQYKVEMVKLEPPSRIFYVISGKTYTHSLFSIYLKG
;
A
#
# COMPACT_ATOMS: atom_id res chain seq x y z
N MET A 1 0.61 0.00 -26.04
CA MET A 1 1.09 -0.44 -24.71
C MET A 1 0.77 0.70 -23.76
N GLU A 2 -0.28 0.56 -22.94
CA GLU A 2 -0.64 1.60 -21.97
C GLU A 2 0.40 1.58 -20.85
N THR A 3 1.08 2.71 -20.64
CA THR A 3 1.99 2.88 -19.51
C THR A 3 1.15 2.85 -18.24
N PRO A 4 1.47 1.99 -17.26
CA PRO A 4 0.79 2.05 -16.00
C PRO A 4 0.94 3.42 -15.37
N THR A 5 -0.17 4.07 -15.07
CA THR A 5 -0.13 5.30 -14.27
C THR A 5 0.12 4.88 -12.83
N ILE A 6 1.33 5.10 -12.33
CA ILE A 6 1.63 4.92 -10.91
C ILE A 6 1.02 6.12 -10.20
N ASP A 7 -0.22 5.98 -9.75
CA ASP A 7 -0.82 6.97 -8.86
C ASP A 7 -0.02 7.02 -7.56
N ARG A 8 0.54 8.20 -7.26
CA ARG A 8 1.15 8.47 -5.97
C ARG A 8 0.04 8.79 -4.98
N TYR A 9 -0.03 8.03 -3.90
CA TYR A 9 -0.96 8.24 -2.80
C TYR A 9 -0.22 8.94 -1.66
N GLU A 10 -0.76 10.06 -1.20
CA GLU A 10 -0.09 10.91 -0.20
C GLU A 10 -0.75 10.83 1.17
N GLN A 11 -2.01 10.40 1.22
CA GLN A 11 -2.75 10.22 2.47
C GLN A 11 -3.37 8.83 2.54
N PHE A 12 -3.28 8.27 3.73
CA PHE A 12 -3.70 6.91 4.04
C PHE A 12 -4.52 6.95 5.33
N ASN A 13 -5.78 6.51 5.26
CA ASN A 13 -6.65 6.41 6.43
C ASN A 13 -7.04 4.95 6.63
N TYR A 14 -6.64 4.38 7.77
CA TYR A 14 -7.07 3.06 8.18
C TYR A 14 -8.58 3.03 8.39
N LEU A 15 -9.26 2.01 7.85
CA LEU A 15 -10.68 1.78 8.07
C LEU A 15 -10.91 0.54 8.92
N ASP A 16 -10.39 -0.60 8.46
CA ASP A 16 -10.52 -1.90 9.10
C ASP A 16 -9.35 -2.80 8.64
N PRO A 17 -9.17 -4.01 9.21
CA PRO A 17 -8.05 -4.87 8.85
C PRO A 17 -7.98 -5.25 7.35
N PHE A 18 -9.10 -5.17 6.63
CA PHE A 18 -9.20 -5.59 5.23
C PHE A 18 -9.46 -4.43 4.28
N SER A 19 -9.41 -3.19 4.75
CA SER A 19 -9.52 -2.04 3.86
C SER A 19 -8.86 -0.76 4.37
N ILE A 20 -8.39 0.03 3.42
CA ILE A 20 -7.74 1.32 3.65
C ILE A 20 -8.30 2.34 2.67
N MET A 21 -8.46 3.59 3.13
CA MET A 21 -8.78 4.70 2.26
C MET A 21 -7.51 5.42 1.85
N VAL A 22 -7.37 5.71 0.56
CA VAL A 22 -6.19 6.39 0.01
C VAL A 22 -6.62 7.57 -0.85
N VAL A 23 -5.81 8.63 -0.81
CA VAL A 23 -6.04 9.84 -1.61
C VAL A 23 -4.86 10.02 -2.56
N ASN A 24 -5.13 10.06 -3.86
CA ASN A 24 -4.09 10.30 -4.87
C ASN A 24 -3.77 11.80 -4.97
N GLN A 25 -2.74 12.14 -5.75
CA GLN A 25 -2.33 13.53 -5.98
C GLN A 25 -3.40 14.43 -6.63
N LYS A 26 -4.43 13.84 -7.26
CA LYS A 26 -5.57 14.59 -7.82
C LYS A 26 -6.66 14.87 -6.77
N GLY A 27 -6.48 14.42 -5.53
CA GLY A 27 -7.49 14.50 -4.48
C GLY A 27 -8.59 13.44 -4.61
N GLU A 28 -8.43 12.45 -5.51
CA GLU A 28 -9.40 11.39 -5.68
C GLU A 28 -9.26 10.37 -4.55
N LEU A 29 -10.37 10.14 -3.86
CA LEU A 29 -10.47 9.26 -2.73
C LEU A 29 -10.88 7.86 -3.20
N ARG A 30 -10.07 6.85 -2.88
CA ARG A 30 -10.32 5.46 -3.27
C ARG A 30 -10.18 4.53 -2.08
N ARG A 31 -11.17 3.66 -1.88
CA ARG A 31 -11.09 2.56 -0.92
C ARG A 31 -10.40 1.37 -1.57
N LEU A 32 -9.36 0.86 -0.94
CA LEU A 32 -8.70 -0.38 -1.33
C LEU A 32 -9.13 -1.49 -0.40
N TYR A 33 -9.57 -2.59 -0.99
CA TYR A 33 -9.88 -3.83 -0.26
C TYR A 33 -8.68 -4.77 -0.36
N CYS A 34 -8.37 -5.43 0.74
CA CYS A 34 -7.41 -6.53 0.73
C CYS A 34 -8.00 -7.75 0.00
N PRO A 35 -7.20 -8.49 -0.78
CA PRO A 35 -5.80 -8.19 -1.06
C PRO A 35 -5.62 -7.13 -2.16
N PHE A 36 -4.59 -6.29 -2.02
CA PHE A 36 -4.17 -5.33 -3.06
C PHE A 36 -2.66 -5.39 -3.32
N ILE A 37 -2.22 -4.86 -4.45
CA ILE A 37 -0.82 -4.89 -4.89
C ILE A 37 -0.12 -3.58 -4.52
N VAL A 38 1.10 -3.72 -4.00
CA VAL A 38 2.04 -2.62 -3.75
C VAL A 38 3.40 -2.93 -4.37
N ILE A 39 4.21 -1.89 -4.60
CA ILE A 39 5.56 -2.00 -5.17
C ILE A 39 6.57 -1.59 -4.11
N GLY A 40 7.62 -2.40 -3.91
CA GLY A 40 8.72 -2.07 -3.00
C GLY A 40 9.47 -0.81 -3.45
N ARG A 41 9.72 0.12 -2.51
CA ARG A 41 10.39 1.41 -2.79
C ARG A 41 11.90 1.39 -2.58
N LEU A 42 12.40 0.44 -1.81
CA LEU A 42 13.82 0.30 -1.48
C LEU A 42 14.12 -1.13 -1.03
N ASN A 43 15.37 -1.55 -1.14
CA ASN A 43 15.82 -2.86 -0.64
C ASN A 43 15.92 -2.85 0.89
N TRP A 44 15.09 -3.66 1.55
CA TRP A 44 15.08 -3.83 3.02
C TRP A 44 14.58 -5.22 3.40
N GLU A 45 15.41 -5.99 4.11
CA GLU A 45 15.09 -7.37 4.48
C GLU A 45 14.64 -8.21 3.27
N GLU A 46 13.37 -8.62 3.23
CA GLU A 46 12.76 -9.43 2.17
C GLU A 46 11.99 -8.59 1.12
N ILE A 47 12.08 -7.26 1.24
CA ILE A 47 11.50 -6.30 0.31
C ILE A 47 12.58 -5.84 -0.66
N PHE A 48 12.30 -5.97 -1.95
CA PHE A 48 13.16 -5.60 -3.05
C PHE A 48 12.51 -4.46 -3.84
N GLU A 49 13.32 -3.48 -4.21
CA GLU A 49 12.88 -2.32 -4.98
C GLU A 49 12.30 -2.74 -6.33
N GLY A 50 11.14 -2.18 -6.69
CA GLY A 50 10.45 -2.45 -7.96
C GLY A 50 9.64 -3.76 -8.00
N TYR A 51 9.76 -4.64 -7.00
CA TYR A 51 9.00 -5.88 -6.94
C TYR A 51 7.57 -5.64 -6.42
N GLN A 52 6.63 -6.47 -6.91
CA GLN A 52 5.24 -6.42 -6.51
C GLN A 52 4.99 -7.35 -5.31
N TYR A 53 4.26 -6.83 -4.33
CA TYR A 53 3.88 -7.54 -3.12
C TYR A 53 2.36 -7.48 -2.94
N LYS A 54 1.79 -8.59 -2.48
CA LYS A 54 0.37 -8.69 -2.17
C LYS A 54 0.16 -8.38 -0.69
N VAL A 55 -0.56 -7.29 -0.40
CA VAL A 55 -0.98 -6.95 0.96
C VAL A 55 -2.21 -7.76 1.30
N GLU A 56 -2.11 -8.60 2.33
CA GLU A 56 -3.16 -9.52 2.78
C GLU A 56 -4.08 -8.87 3.81
N MET A 57 -3.53 -7.97 4.63
CA MET A 57 -4.22 -7.28 5.71
C MET A 57 -3.50 -5.96 6.02
N VAL A 58 -4.23 -4.99 6.55
CA VAL A 58 -3.71 -3.72 7.06
C VAL A 58 -3.84 -3.70 8.58
N LYS A 59 -2.83 -3.16 9.27
CA LYS A 59 -2.88 -2.93 10.71
C LYS A 59 -2.69 -1.45 11.00
N LEU A 60 -3.38 -0.98 12.02
CA LEU A 60 -3.10 0.28 12.68
C LEU A 60 -2.44 -0.05 14.02
N GLU A 61 -1.17 0.30 14.17
CA GLU A 61 -0.48 0.18 15.45
C GLU A 61 -0.24 1.56 16.08
N PRO A 62 -0.14 1.63 17.43
CA PRO A 62 -0.47 2.83 18.19
C PRO A 62 0.35 4.08 17.81
N PRO A 63 -0.29 5.26 17.70
CA PRO A 63 -1.70 5.52 17.40
C PRO A 63 -1.94 5.90 15.92
N SER A 64 -0.95 5.83 15.04
CA SER A 64 -1.08 6.43 13.69
C SER A 64 -0.21 5.79 12.61
N ARG A 65 0.41 4.64 12.88
CA ARG A 65 1.29 3.98 11.90
C ARG A 65 0.53 2.85 11.23
N ILE A 66 0.46 2.94 9.91
CA ILE A 66 -0.14 1.93 9.06
C ILE A 66 0.93 0.91 8.70
N PHE A 67 0.60 -0.36 8.91
CA PHE A 67 1.41 -1.51 8.55
C PHE A 67 0.66 -2.41 7.58
N TYR A 68 1.41 -3.04 6.68
CA TYR A 68 0.92 -4.04 5.75
C TYR A 68 1.38 -5.42 6.21
N VAL A 69 0.46 -6.38 6.16
CA VAL A 69 0.79 -7.80 6.30
C VAL A 69 0.98 -8.39 4.91
N ILE A 70 2.19 -8.88 4.64
CA ILE A 70 2.61 -9.46 3.36
C ILE A 70 3.23 -10.82 3.69
N SER A 71 2.68 -11.90 3.15
CA SER A 71 3.11 -13.28 3.43
C SER A 71 3.19 -13.57 4.94
N GLY A 72 2.19 -13.12 5.70
CA GLY A 72 2.15 -13.25 7.16
C GLY A 72 3.10 -12.35 7.97
N LYS A 73 3.98 -11.57 7.32
CA LYS A 73 4.94 -10.65 7.99
C LYS A 73 4.45 -9.22 7.96
N THR A 74 4.75 -8.45 9.01
CA THR A 74 4.27 -7.07 9.18
C THR A 74 5.36 -6.08 8.77
N TYR A 75 5.05 -5.17 7.86
CA TYR A 75 5.95 -4.15 7.33
C TYR A 75 5.32 -2.76 7.41
N THR A 76 6.11 -1.72 7.64
CA THR A 76 5.59 -0.34 7.56
C THR A 76 5.17 0.00 6.12
N HIS A 77 4.01 0.64 5.94
CA HIS A 77 3.51 1.00 4.61
C HIS A 77 4.47 1.90 3.83
N SER A 78 5.33 2.66 4.52
CA SER A 78 6.32 3.58 3.92
C SER A 78 7.35 2.89 3.03
N LEU A 79 7.56 1.57 3.18
CA LEU A 79 8.43 0.77 2.31
C LEU A 79 7.83 0.53 0.93
N PHE A 80 6.58 0.92 0.70
CA PHE A 80 5.85 0.57 -0.52
C PHE A 80 5.15 1.76 -1.16
N SER A 81 4.93 1.64 -2.47
CA SER A 81 4.04 2.49 -3.27
C SER A 81 2.82 1.68 -3.68
N ILE A 82 1.63 2.27 -3.64
CA ILE A 82 0.44 1.61 -4.17
C ILE A 82 0.47 1.68 -5.69
N TYR A 83 0.14 0.56 -6.34
CA TYR A 83 -0.05 0.49 -7.76
C TYR A 83 -1.51 0.16 -8.05
N LEU A 84 -2.26 1.12 -8.58
CA LEU A 84 -3.60 0.87 -9.10
C LEU A 84 -3.58 1.01 -10.60
N LYS A 85 -4.18 0.06 -11.30
CA LYS A 85 -4.58 0.29 -12.69
C LYS A 85 -5.81 1.21 -12.65
N GLY A 86 -5.71 2.33 -13.36
CA GLY A 86 -6.83 3.22 -13.67
C GLY A 86 -7.86 2.53 -14.54
#